data_AF-A0A3C0M8E1-F1
#
_entry.id   AF-A0A3C0M8E1-F1
#
_cell.length_a   1.000
_cell.length_b   1.000
_cell.length_c   1.000
_cell.angle_alpha   90.00
_cell.angle_beta   90.00
_cell.angle_gamma   90.00
#
_symmetry.space_group_name_H-M   'P 1'
#
loop_
_entity.id
_entity.type
_entity.pdbx_description
1 polymer ?
#
loop_
_entity_poly.entity_id
_entity_poly.type
_entity_poly.pdbx_seq_one_letter_code
_entity_poly.pdbx_strand_id
1 'polypeptide(L)' 'APRTAIPVLCLHGLTRNSRDFEDVWPWLAAQGRRVLALDVRGRGASQWDPVPQNYHA' A
#
# COMPACT_ATOMS: atom_id res chain seq x y z
N ALA A 1 12.06 1.90 25.68
CA ALA A 1 12.03 2.52 24.33
C ALA A 1 10.64 3.11 24.11
N PRO A 2 10.49 4.30 23.48
CA PRO A 2 9.17 4.83 23.16
C PRO A 2 8.39 3.78 22.36
N ARG A 3 7.15 3.51 22.77
CA ARG A 3 6.31 2.50 22.12
C ARG A 3 5.89 3.06 20.77
N THR A 4 6.66 2.77 19.73
CA THR A 4 6.35 3.16 18.35
C THR A 4 4.93 2.72 18.03
N ALA A 5 4.09 3.66 17.57
CA ALA A 5 2.73 3.35 17.17
C ALA A 5 2.72 2.21 16.14
N ILE A 6 1.70 1.35 16.18
CA ILE A 6 1.60 0.20 15.29
C ILE A 6 1.57 0.72 13.84
N PRO A 7 2.50 0.29 12.97
CA PRO A 7 2.52 0.71 11.58
C PRO A 7 1.28 0.19 10.84
N VAL A 8 0.87 0.93 9.82
CA VAL A 8 -0.27 0.58 8.98
C VAL A 8 0.24 0.24 7.58
N LEU A 9 -0.07 -0.97 7.12
CA LEU A 9 0.17 -1.41 5.76
C LEU A 9 -1.14 -1.30 4.96
N CYS A 10 -1.10 -0.54 3.88
CA CYS A 10 -2.24 -0.29 3.01
C CYS A 10 -2.08 -1.08 1.71
N LEU A 11 -3.09 -1.91 1.40
CA LEU A 11 -3.15 -2.76 0.21
C LEU A 11 -4.40 -2.40 -0.59
N HIS A 12 -4.21 -1.97 -1.83
CA HIS A 12 -5.29 -1.52 -2.70
C HIS A 12 -6.05 -2.71 -3.32
N GLY A 13 -7.23 -2.43 -3.90
CA GLY A 13 -8.04 -3.44 -4.60
C GLY A 13 -7.50 -3.81 -5.99
N LEU A 14 -8.09 -4.84 -6.62
CA LEU A 14 -7.54 -5.53 -7.80
C LEU A 14 -7.04 -4.62 -8.93
N THR A 15 -7.75 -3.56 -9.31
CA THR A 15 -7.42 -2.71 -10.48
C THR A 15 -6.78 -1.37 -10.11
N ARG A 16 -6.53 -1.13 -8.82
CA ARG A 16 -6.08 0.17 -8.29
C ARG A 16 -4.57 0.19 -8.02
N ASN A 17 -4.11 1.19 -7.27
CA ASN A 17 -2.72 1.35 -6.83
C ASN A 17 -2.68 2.09 -5.48
N SER A 18 -1.47 2.35 -4.96
CA SER A 18 -1.22 3.03 -3.69
C SER A 18 -1.88 4.42 -3.54
N ARG A 19 -2.27 5.08 -4.63
CA ARG A 19 -2.95 6.39 -4.58
C ARG A 19 -4.32 6.35 -3.92
N ASP A 20 -4.92 5.17 -3.77
CA ASP A 20 -6.18 4.98 -3.02
C ASP A 20 -6.10 5.51 -1.59
N PHE A 21 -4.90 5.64 -1.05
CA PHE A 21 -4.67 6.04 0.32
C PHE A 21 -4.29 7.51 0.49
N GLU A 22 -4.23 8.30 -0.59
CA GLU A 22 -3.83 9.73 -0.56
C GLU A 22 -4.64 10.55 0.45
N ASP A 23 -5.93 10.27 0.59
CA ASP A 23 -6.82 10.99 1.51
C ASP A 23 -6.70 10.52 2.97
N VAL A 24 -6.27 9.27 3.22
CA VAL A 24 -6.27 8.66 4.56
C VAL A 24 -4.91 8.65 5.24
N TRP A 25 -3.81 8.57 4.48
CA TRP A 25 -2.47 8.51 5.07
C TRP A 25 -2.11 9.76 5.89
N PRO A 26 -2.52 11.01 5.54
CA PRO A 26 -2.18 12.18 6.34
C PRO A 26 -2.84 12.11 7.73
N TRP A 27 -4.08 11.64 7.79
CA TRP A 27 -4.81 11.45 9.04
C TRP A 27 -4.13 10.41 9.93
N LEU A 28 -3.74 9.26 9.37
CA LEU A 28 -3.02 8.21 10.10
C LEU A 28 -1.65 8.69 10.59
N ALA A 29 -0.91 9.43 9.76
CA ALA A 29 0.38 10.00 10.11
C ALA A 29 0.26 11.02 11.26
N ALA A 30 -0.79 11.85 11.27
CA ALA A 30 -1.08 12.78 12.36
C ALA A 30 -1.37 12.06 13.70
N GLN A 31 -1.81 10.79 13.67
CA GLN A 31 -1.93 9.93 14.85
C GLN A 31 -0.60 9.28 15.28
N GLY A 32 0.53 9.70 14.68
CA GLY A 32 1.87 9.18 14.97
C GLY A 32 2.16 7.80 14.37
N ARG A 33 1.34 7.32 13.42
CA ARG A 33 1.52 6.02 12.77
C ARG A 33 2.42 6.14 11.54
N ARG A 34 3.33 5.19 11.37
CA ARG A 34 4.03 4.99 10.09
C ARG A 34 3.08 4.30 9.11
N VAL A 35 2.81 4.94 7.98
CA VAL A 35 1.95 4.40 6.92
C VAL A 35 2.79 3.93 5.75
N LEU A 36 2.50 2.74 5.24
CA LEU A 36 3.12 2.15 4.06
C LEU A 36 2.02 1.81 3.06
N ALA A 37 1.91 2.59 1.99
CA ALA A 37 1.05 2.27 0.86
C ALA A 37 1.89 1.58 -0.22
N LEU A 38 1.57 0.33 -0.51
CA LEU A 38 2.30 -0.47 -1.49
C LEU A 38 1.52 -0.56 -2.79
N ASP A 39 2.25 -0.55 -3.90
CA ASP A 39 1.74 -1.07 -5.16
C ASP A 39 2.00 -2.57 -5.20
N VAL A 40 0.94 -3.39 -5.34
CA VAL A 40 1.13 -4.85 -5.49
C VAL A 40 1.75 -5.15 -6.87
N ARG A 41 2.23 -6.39 -7.06
CA ARG A 41 2.79 -6.84 -8.34
C ARG A 41 1.87 -6.46 -9.50
N GLY A 42 2.44 -5.94 -10.59
CA GLY A 42 1.69 -5.53 -11.78
C GLY A 42 0.77 -4.33 -11.59
N ARG A 43 1.03 -3.47 -10.61
CA ARG A 43 0.28 -2.21 -10.41
C ARG A 43 1.26 -1.09 -10.10
N GLY A 44 0.83 0.13 -10.39
CA GLY A 44 1.60 1.35 -10.13
C GLY A 44 3.07 1.25 -10.56
N ALA A 45 3.98 1.54 -9.63
CA ALA A 45 5.42 1.51 -9.86
C ALA A 45 6.09 0.15 -9.55
N SER A 46 5.33 -0.83 -9.06
CA SER A 46 5.85 -2.17 -8.81
C SER A 46 6.06 -2.96 -10.12
N GLN A 47 6.97 -3.93 -10.07
CA GLN A 47 7.30 -4.75 -11.24
C GLN A 47 6.06 -5.47 -11.79
N TRP A 48 5.94 -5.45 -13.12
CA TRP A 48 4.97 -6.24 -13.87
C TRP A 48 5.58 -7.60 -14.21
N ASP A 49 4.82 -8.65 -13.97
CA ASP A 49 5.18 -10.02 -14.34
C ASP A 49 4.87 -10.19 -15.83
N PRO A 50 5.84 -10.61 -16.66
CA PRO A 50 5.61 -10.84 -18.08
C PRO A 50 4.69 -12.04 -18.35
N VAL A 51 4.40 -12.89 -17.37
CA VAL A 51 3.51 -14.05 -17.48
C VAL A 51 2.15 -13.73 -16.84
N PRO A 52 1.10 -13.42 -17.62
CA PRO A 52 -0.20 -13.01 -17.08
C PRO A 52 -0.86 -14.05 -16.15
N GLN A 53 -0.58 -15.34 -16.36
CA GLN A 53 -1.14 -16.45 -15.58
C GLN A 53 -0.65 -16.46 -14.13
N ASN A 54 0.46 -15.78 -13.82
CA ASN A 54 0.95 -15.65 -12.45
C ASN A 54 0.04 -14.75 -11.60
N TYR A 55 -0.78 -13.90 -12.23
CA TYR A 55 -1.80 -13.11 -11.54
C TYR A 55 -3.01 -13.98 -11.23
N HIS A 56 -3.02 -14.56 -10.03
CA HIS A 56 -4.16 -15.27 -9.49
C HIS A 56 -5.23 -14.28 -9.00
N ALA A 57 -6.50 -14.62 -9.26
CA ALA A 57 -7.66 -13.91 -8.75
C ALA A 57 -8.05 -14.44 -7.36
#